data_AF-M7SQX2-F1
#
_entry.id   AF-M7SQX2-F1
#
_cell.length_a   1.000
_cell.length_b   1.000
_cell.length_c   1.000
_cell.angle_alpha   90.00
_cell.angle_beta   90.00
_cell.angle_gamma   90.00
#
_symmetry.space_group_name_H-M   'P 1'
#
loop_
_entity.id
_entity.type
_entity.pdbx_description
1 polymer ?
#
loop_
_entity_poly.entity_id
_entity_poly.type
_entity_poly.pdbx_seq_one_letter_code
_entity_poly.pdbx_strand_id
1 'polypeptide(L)'
;MGDDNSHVLDALYEGLERDPSNAAREYAARLLDIDASNAVALNCLSPVSEEYEIARPPTSTTKATSQTKAFEEALANLKAISSGRVSTVVATFQPPSATDLAREIAKNPSPSNTQKLLQEDFEGVFEWAKSPHEKQPPLSNDQIRQRLIHRKILLEAALPPSAVPALEAAMTHVERKKLQKRYANTTTMCGDAIEDIPRENFYVSEDNHAWDMEELVGWLTTREGAMTSRRSDALCWTIRALMRRPAYAPWMSSSRARRGAARCGADHAGVVEGPCEGFAYGAGV
;
A
#
# COMPACT_ATOMS: atom_id res chain seq x y z
N MET A 1 -36.91 -6.01 -2.94
CA MET A 1 -36.91 -4.54 -2.85
C MET A 1 -35.70 -4.17 -2.02
N GLY A 2 -34.54 -4.09 -2.65
CA GLY A 2 -33.30 -3.63 -2.05
C GLY A 2 -32.87 -2.47 -2.92
N ASP A 3 -33.08 -1.26 -2.41
CA ASP A 3 -33.01 -0.03 -3.18
C ASP A 3 -31.57 0.35 -3.54
N ASP A 4 -31.43 0.81 -4.78
CA ASP A 4 -30.25 1.39 -5.42
C ASP A 4 -29.77 2.66 -4.70
N ASN A 5 -29.03 2.50 -3.60
CA ASN A 5 -28.34 3.61 -2.92
C ASN A 5 -26.98 3.97 -3.55
N SER A 6 -26.54 3.29 -4.61
CA SER A 6 -25.25 3.58 -5.28
C SER A 6 -25.26 4.96 -5.95
N HIS A 7 -26.35 5.31 -6.63
CA HIS A 7 -26.50 6.61 -7.29
C HIS A 7 -26.52 7.79 -6.30
N VAL A 8 -26.96 7.53 -5.06
CA VAL A 8 -27.01 8.54 -3.99
C VAL A 8 -25.60 8.90 -3.52
N LEU A 9 -24.70 7.91 -3.43
CA LEU A 9 -23.30 8.11 -3.02
C LEU A 9 -22.47 8.79 -4.11
N ASP A 10 -22.68 8.43 -5.39
CA ASP A 10 -21.96 9.06 -6.51
C ASP A 10 -22.33 10.55 -6.66
N ALA A 11 -23.61 10.90 -6.53
CA ALA A 11 -24.06 12.30 -6.53
C ALA A 11 -23.53 13.09 -5.33
N LEU A 12 -23.34 12.43 -4.17
CA LEU A 12 -22.76 13.04 -2.98
C LEU A 12 -21.27 13.38 -3.17
N TYR A 13 -20.51 12.51 -3.84
CA TYR A 13 -19.11 12.77 -4.14
C TYR A 13 -18.94 13.90 -5.16
N GLU A 14 -19.73 13.93 -6.24
CA GLU A 14 -19.69 15.05 -7.21
C GLU A 14 -20.10 16.40 -6.58
N GLY A 15 -21.06 16.40 -5.66
CA GLY A 15 -21.49 17.60 -4.95
C GLY A 15 -20.40 18.19 -4.04
N LEU A 16 -19.69 17.33 -3.30
CA LEU A 16 -18.61 17.74 -2.40
C LEU A 16 -17.42 18.38 -3.14
N GLU A 17 -17.15 17.93 -4.37
CA GLU A 17 -16.06 18.49 -5.19
C GLU A 17 -16.39 19.85 -5.80
N ARG A 18 -17.68 20.15 -6.07
CA ARG A 18 -18.10 21.40 -6.73
C ARG A 18 -18.36 22.55 -5.77
N ASP A 19 -18.99 22.30 -4.63
CA ASP A 19 -19.23 23.31 -3.60
C ASP A 19 -19.42 22.62 -2.24
N PRO A 20 -18.36 22.52 -1.41
CA PRO A 20 -18.42 21.81 -0.15
C PRO A 20 -19.44 22.42 0.84
N SER A 21 -19.81 23.69 0.65
CA SER A 21 -20.80 24.37 1.50
C SER A 21 -22.22 23.89 1.24
N ASN A 22 -22.58 23.70 -0.03
CA ASN A 22 -23.93 23.31 -0.42
C ASN A 22 -24.15 21.79 -0.26
N ALA A 23 -23.15 20.98 -0.60
CA ALA A 23 -23.20 19.53 -0.42
C ALA A 23 -23.21 19.13 1.07
N ALA A 24 -22.48 19.84 1.93
CA ALA A 24 -22.54 19.61 3.38
C ALA A 24 -23.92 19.91 3.96
N ARG A 25 -24.62 20.93 3.44
CA ARG A 25 -26.00 21.26 3.84
C ARG A 25 -27.00 20.20 3.39
N GLU A 26 -26.90 19.73 2.14
CA GLU A 26 -27.78 18.66 1.66
C GLU A 26 -27.55 17.34 2.43
N TYR A 27 -26.29 17.02 2.74
CA TYR A 27 -25.96 15.86 3.57
C TYR A 27 -26.48 15.99 5.01
N ALA A 28 -26.34 17.17 5.62
CA ALA A 28 -26.91 17.44 6.93
C ALA A 28 -28.44 17.29 6.93
N ALA A 29 -29.14 17.71 5.87
CA ALA A 29 -30.58 17.54 5.75
C ALA A 29 -30.98 16.04 5.71
N ARG A 30 -30.29 15.23 4.91
CA ARG A 30 -30.55 13.78 4.84
C ARG A 30 -30.22 13.04 6.15
N LEU A 31 -29.22 13.50 6.90
CA LEU A 31 -28.91 12.95 8.22
C LEU A 31 -30.03 13.24 9.24
N LEU A 32 -30.71 14.38 9.13
CA LEU A 32 -31.85 14.70 10.00
C LEU A 32 -33.11 13.88 9.67
N ASP A 33 -33.28 13.44 8.42
CA ASP A 33 -34.36 12.52 8.05
C ASP A 33 -34.18 11.13 8.70
N ILE A 34 -32.93 10.72 8.95
CA ILE A 34 -32.58 9.46 9.61
C ILE A 34 -32.61 9.62 11.14
N ASP A 35 -32.06 10.74 11.65
CA ASP A 35 -32.01 11.07 13.07
C ASP A 35 -32.19 12.58 13.28
N ALA A 36 -33.41 12.98 13.63
CA ALA A 36 -33.78 14.37 13.87
C ALA A 36 -33.01 15.04 15.02
N SER A 37 -32.32 14.27 15.87
CA SER A 37 -31.54 14.76 17.02
C SER A 37 -30.03 14.88 16.74
N ASN A 38 -29.59 14.66 15.50
CA ASN A 38 -28.19 14.68 15.13
C ASN A 38 -27.58 16.09 15.26
N ALA A 39 -26.82 16.31 16.34
CA ALA A 39 -26.22 17.61 16.68
C ALA A 39 -25.25 18.16 15.62
N VAL A 40 -24.60 17.30 14.84
CA VAL A 40 -23.68 17.72 13.77
C VAL A 40 -24.46 18.31 12.60
N ALA A 41 -25.53 17.63 12.19
CA ALA A 41 -26.40 18.10 11.12
C ALA A 41 -27.12 19.42 11.47
N LEU A 42 -27.59 19.55 12.72
CA LEU A 42 -28.18 20.79 13.23
C LEU A 42 -27.20 21.97 13.20
N ASN A 43 -25.92 21.76 13.54
CA ASN A 43 -24.90 22.81 13.46
C ASN A 43 -24.59 23.23 12.02
N CYS A 44 -24.53 22.28 11.08
CA CYS A 44 -24.27 22.55 9.66
C CYS A 44 -25.41 23.33 8.97
N LEU A 45 -26.64 23.15 9.43
CA LEU A 45 -27.83 23.83 8.92
C LEU A 45 -28.19 25.10 9.68
N SER A 46 -27.54 25.36 10.81
CA SER A 46 -27.74 26.62 11.52
C SER A 46 -27.40 27.77 10.57
N PRO A 47 -28.33 28.73 10.34
CA PRO A 47 -28.01 29.89 9.54
C PRO A 47 -26.86 30.60 10.25
N VAL A 48 -25.71 30.69 9.57
CA VAL A 48 -24.64 31.61 9.97
C VAL A 48 -25.32 32.96 9.99
N SER A 49 -25.56 33.47 11.19
CA SER A 49 -26.31 34.70 11.38
C SER A 49 -25.44 35.84 10.89
N GLU A 50 -25.63 36.24 9.63
CA GLU A 50 -25.00 37.42 9.03
C GLU A 50 -25.43 38.73 9.71
N GLU A 51 -26.38 38.68 10.67
CA GLU A 51 -26.92 39.85 11.36
C GLU A 51 -26.12 40.34 12.59
N TYR A 52 -24.86 39.92 12.76
CA TYR A 52 -23.96 40.55 13.76
C TYR A 52 -22.60 40.93 13.18
N GLU A 53 -22.58 41.54 11.99
CA GLU A 53 -21.41 42.26 11.48
C GLU A 53 -21.69 43.76 11.22
N ILE A 54 -22.51 44.37 12.09
CA ILE A 54 -22.62 45.83 12.16
C ILE A 54 -21.81 46.31 13.37
N ALA A 55 -20.67 46.92 13.07
CA ALA A 55 -19.86 47.76 13.96
C ALA A 55 -19.21 47.08 15.18
N ARG A 56 -18.31 46.11 14.96
CA ARG A 56 -17.15 46.00 15.85
C ARG A 56 -16.10 47.02 15.41
N PRO A 57 -15.67 47.96 16.27
CA PRO A 57 -14.52 48.80 15.98
C PRO A 57 -13.30 47.90 15.68
N PRO A 58 -12.39 48.31 14.79
CA PRO A 58 -11.19 47.54 14.46
C PRO A 58 -10.31 47.45 15.70
N THR A 59 -10.54 46.42 16.52
CA THR A 59 -9.66 46.04 17.62
C THR A 59 -8.42 45.42 17.00
N SER A 60 -7.48 46.30 16.69
CA SER A 60 -6.15 46.04 16.13
C SER A 60 -5.22 45.27 17.09
N THR A 61 -5.75 44.75 18.20
CA THR A 61 -4.99 44.15 19.31
C THR A 61 -4.84 42.63 19.21
N THR A 62 -5.45 41.95 18.22
CA THR A 62 -5.36 40.47 18.10
C THR A 62 -4.08 39.96 17.41
N LYS A 63 -3.34 40.82 16.70
CA LYS A 63 -2.08 40.43 16.03
C LYS A 63 -0.89 40.24 17.00
N ALA A 64 -0.89 40.94 18.14
CA ALA A 64 0.22 40.85 19.10
C ALA A 64 0.23 39.52 19.87
N THR A 65 -0.95 38.96 20.16
CA THR A 65 -1.08 37.70 20.92
C THR A 65 -0.79 36.47 20.07
N SER A 66 -1.01 36.51 18.75
CA SER A 66 -0.68 35.38 17.87
C SER A 66 0.83 35.25 17.62
N GLN A 67 1.55 36.38 17.53
CA GLN A 67 3.00 36.38 17.35
C GLN A 67 3.75 35.84 18.59
N THR A 68 3.31 36.20 19.79
CA THR A 68 3.92 35.72 21.04
C THR A 68 3.78 34.21 21.20
N LYS A 69 2.60 33.65 20.90
CA LYS A 69 2.40 32.20 20.93
C LYS A 69 3.28 31.44 19.92
N ALA A 70 3.37 31.92 18.68
CA ALA A 70 4.22 31.31 17.67
C ALA A 70 5.72 31.37 18.04
N PHE A 71 6.14 32.46 18.68
CA PHE A 71 7.52 32.62 19.17
C PHE A 71 7.84 31.68 20.33
N GLU A 72 6.92 31.52 21.29
CA GLU A 72 7.06 30.57 22.40
C GLU A 72 7.16 29.11 21.90
N GLU A 73 6.34 28.75 20.91
CA GLU A 73 6.38 27.43 20.27
C GLU A 73 7.70 27.20 19.53
N ALA A 74 8.19 28.20 18.79
CA ALA A 74 9.49 28.13 18.14
C ALA A 74 10.65 27.97 19.15
N LEU A 75 10.61 28.65 20.29
CA LEU A 75 11.60 28.49 21.36
C LEU A 75 11.54 27.09 22.00
N ALA A 76 10.33 26.57 22.25
CA ALA A 76 10.14 25.22 22.75
C ALA A 76 10.72 24.18 21.77
N ASN A 77 10.47 24.37 20.49
CA ASN A 77 10.99 23.54 19.40
C ASN A 77 12.52 23.60 19.31
N LEU A 78 13.12 24.78 19.35
CA LEU A 78 14.58 24.92 19.36
C LEU A 78 15.22 24.26 20.59
N LYS A 79 14.58 24.35 21.75
CA LYS A 79 15.04 23.67 22.97
C LYS A 79 14.91 22.15 22.88
N ALA A 80 13.86 21.63 22.25
CA ALA A 80 13.73 20.22 21.96
C ALA A 80 14.81 19.74 20.99
N ILE A 81 15.06 20.47 19.90
CA ILE A 81 16.15 20.18 18.95
C ILE A 81 17.52 20.20 19.64
N SER A 82 17.83 21.24 20.42
CA SER A 82 19.13 21.36 21.10
C SER A 82 19.35 20.30 22.18
N SER A 83 18.27 19.76 22.74
CA SER A 83 18.31 18.62 23.67
C SER A 83 18.31 17.24 22.96
N GLY A 84 18.47 17.19 21.64
CA GLY A 84 18.51 15.96 20.86
C GLY A 84 17.13 15.32 20.59
N ARG A 85 16.04 15.97 21.00
CA ARG A 85 14.65 15.52 20.78
C ARG A 85 14.11 16.06 19.46
N VAL A 86 14.82 15.79 18.36
CA VAL A 86 14.42 16.29 17.03
C VAL A 86 13.08 15.69 16.58
N SER A 87 12.80 14.44 16.97
CA SER A 87 11.56 13.73 16.62
C SER A 87 10.29 14.34 17.23
N THR A 88 10.39 15.15 18.29
CA THR A 88 9.21 15.82 18.87
C THR A 88 8.85 17.10 18.12
N VAL A 89 9.77 17.63 17.32
CA VAL A 89 9.62 18.92 16.63
C VAL A 89 9.37 18.73 15.16
N VAL A 90 9.96 17.70 14.57
CA VAL A 90 9.70 17.32 13.19
C VAL A 90 8.36 16.58 13.18
N ALA A 91 7.32 17.26 12.67
CA ALA A 91 6.05 16.61 12.42
C ALA A 91 6.28 15.32 11.63
N THR A 92 5.81 14.20 12.18
CA THR A 92 5.86 12.91 11.49
C THR A 92 5.21 13.08 10.14
N PHE A 93 5.95 12.83 9.06
CA PHE A 93 5.49 13.02 7.69
C PHE A 93 4.17 12.27 7.50
N GLN A 94 3.07 13.01 7.36
CA GLN A 94 1.78 12.43 7.05
C GLN A 94 1.78 12.07 5.55
N PRO A 95 1.46 10.82 5.18
CA PRO A 95 1.37 10.44 3.78
C PRO A 95 0.37 11.33 3.03
N PRO A 96 0.61 11.63 1.75
CA PRO A 96 -0.30 12.43 0.94
C PRO A 96 -1.68 11.76 0.83
N SER A 97 -2.69 12.50 0.39
CA SER A 97 -3.99 11.89 0.08
C SER A 97 -3.85 10.89 -1.08
N ALA A 98 -4.70 9.86 -1.13
CA ALA A 98 -4.66 8.86 -2.19
C ALA A 98 -4.94 9.49 -3.57
N THR A 99 -5.82 10.50 -3.61
CA THR A 99 -6.18 11.24 -4.82
C THR A 99 -5.05 12.15 -5.30
N ASP A 100 -4.30 12.80 -4.40
CA ASP A 100 -3.14 13.61 -4.79
C ASP A 100 -2.02 12.74 -5.36
N LEU A 101 -1.75 11.58 -4.75
CA LEU A 101 -0.77 10.63 -5.28
C LEU A 101 -1.21 10.07 -6.64
N ALA A 102 -2.49 9.70 -6.79
CA ALA A 102 -3.02 9.23 -8.07
C ALA A 102 -2.90 10.31 -9.16
N ARG A 103 -3.17 11.59 -8.81
CA ARG A 103 -2.97 12.74 -9.71
C ARG A 103 -1.49 12.92 -10.07
N GLU A 104 -0.57 12.72 -9.14
CA GLU A 104 0.87 12.77 -9.39
C GLU A 104 1.32 11.67 -10.36
N ILE A 105 0.86 10.44 -10.16
CA ILE A 105 1.10 9.31 -11.06
C ILE A 105 0.53 9.58 -12.45
N ALA A 106 -0.68 10.15 -12.53
CA ALA A 106 -1.32 10.51 -13.79
C ALA A 106 -0.56 11.59 -14.58
N LYS A 107 0.14 12.51 -13.90
CA LYS A 107 0.99 13.51 -14.57
C LYS A 107 2.18 12.89 -15.29
N ASN A 108 2.73 11.78 -14.76
CA ASN A 108 3.94 11.13 -15.30
C ASN A 108 3.78 9.59 -15.31
N PRO A 109 2.99 9.03 -16.24
CA PRO A 109 2.55 7.63 -16.22
C PRO A 109 3.61 6.64 -16.74
N SER A 110 4.84 6.72 -16.25
CA SER A 110 5.89 5.74 -16.55
C SER A 110 5.79 4.56 -15.58
N PRO A 111 5.79 3.29 -16.03
CA PRO A 111 5.66 2.12 -15.14
C PRO A 111 6.67 2.10 -13.99
N SER A 112 7.93 2.47 -14.28
CA SER A 112 9.00 2.54 -13.29
C SER A 112 8.75 3.65 -12.25
N ASN A 113 8.30 4.81 -12.71
CA ASN A 113 7.98 5.94 -11.83
C ASN A 113 6.76 5.64 -10.96
N THR A 114 5.69 5.08 -11.55
CA THR A 114 4.49 4.65 -10.83
C THR A 114 4.83 3.66 -9.72
N GLN A 115 5.62 2.63 -10.02
CA GLN A 115 6.02 1.63 -9.03
C GLN A 115 6.83 2.25 -7.89
N LYS A 116 7.73 3.19 -8.21
CA LYS A 116 8.53 3.92 -7.21
C LYS A 116 7.64 4.76 -6.29
N LEU A 117 6.76 5.59 -6.85
CA LEU A 117 5.86 6.47 -6.08
C LEU A 117 4.92 5.67 -5.16
N LEU A 118 4.34 4.57 -5.65
CA LEU A 118 3.47 3.71 -4.85
C LEU A 118 4.20 3.02 -3.70
N GLN A 119 5.44 2.61 -3.93
CA GLN A 119 6.27 2.06 -2.85
C GLN A 119 6.62 3.13 -1.82
N GLU A 120 7.06 4.31 -2.25
CA GLU A 120 7.39 5.42 -1.35
C GLU A 120 6.16 5.80 -0.50
N ASP A 121 4.95 5.77 -1.08
CA ASP A 121 3.70 5.97 -0.32
C ASP A 121 3.50 4.90 0.75
N PHE A 122 3.52 3.61 0.40
CA PHE A 122 3.31 2.55 1.38
C PHE A 122 4.42 2.50 2.46
N GLU A 123 5.67 2.78 2.10
CA GLU A 123 6.75 2.93 3.07
C GLU A 123 6.52 4.14 3.98
N GLY A 124 6.07 5.27 3.42
CA GLY A 124 5.68 6.46 4.19
C GLY A 124 4.53 6.17 5.16
N VAL A 125 3.50 5.45 4.72
CA VAL A 125 2.36 5.02 5.56
C VAL A 125 2.82 4.09 6.67
N PHE A 126 3.74 3.16 6.37
CA PHE A 126 4.33 2.28 7.37
C PHE A 126 5.11 3.07 8.43
N GLU A 127 6.03 3.95 8.02
CA GLU A 127 6.85 4.74 8.94
C GLU A 127 5.99 5.72 9.76
N TRP A 128 4.99 6.33 9.13
CA TRP A 128 4.01 7.18 9.82
C TRP A 128 3.21 6.39 10.86
N ALA A 129 2.72 5.20 10.51
CA ALA A 129 1.95 4.34 11.42
C ALA A 129 2.79 3.79 12.58
N LYS A 130 4.09 3.60 12.37
CA LYS A 130 5.04 3.16 13.41
C LYS A 130 5.50 4.31 14.30
N SER A 131 5.41 5.55 13.82
CA SER A 131 5.87 6.71 14.56
C SER A 131 5.08 6.89 15.86
N PRO A 132 5.75 7.08 17.00
CA PRO A 132 5.07 7.28 18.27
C PRO A 132 4.35 8.62 18.25
N HIS A 133 3.03 8.59 18.14
CA HIS A 133 2.21 9.77 18.41
C HIS A 133 2.13 9.98 19.92
N GLU A 134 2.29 11.22 20.39
CA GLU A 134 2.40 11.57 21.82
C GLU A 134 1.31 10.98 22.73
N LYS A 135 0.16 10.59 22.17
CA LYS A 135 -1.00 10.09 22.92
C LYS A 135 -1.42 8.67 22.55
N GLN A 136 -0.73 8.00 21.61
CA GLN A 136 -1.13 6.67 21.14
C GLN A 136 0.02 5.67 21.29
N PRO A 137 -0.27 4.45 21.79
CA PRO A 137 0.72 3.39 21.79
C PRO A 137 1.14 3.05 20.36
N PRO A 138 2.37 2.54 20.15
CA PRO A 138 2.80 2.02 18.86
C PRO A 138 1.81 0.96 18.35
N LEU A 139 1.47 1.05 17.06
CA LEU A 139 0.54 0.09 16.45
C LEU A 139 1.20 -1.28 16.29
N SER A 140 0.41 -2.34 16.45
CA SER A 140 0.86 -3.69 16.13
C SER A 140 1.03 -3.85 14.61
N ASN A 141 1.88 -4.80 14.19
CA ASN A 141 2.09 -5.09 12.77
C ASN A 141 0.77 -5.44 12.05
N ASP A 142 -0.18 -6.08 12.74
CA ASP A 142 -1.49 -6.40 12.18
C ASP A 142 -2.34 -5.14 11.95
N GLN A 143 -2.32 -4.19 12.89
CA GLN A 143 -3.00 -2.89 12.72
C GLN A 143 -2.38 -2.08 11.58
N ILE A 144 -1.04 -2.09 11.46
CA ILE A 144 -0.35 -1.45 10.34
C ILE A 144 -0.74 -2.12 9.02
N ARG A 145 -0.82 -3.45 8.97
CA ARG A 145 -1.27 -4.19 7.79
C ARG A 145 -2.69 -3.79 7.38
N GLN A 146 -3.62 -3.69 8.32
CA GLN A 146 -4.99 -3.22 8.03
C GLN A 146 -5.01 -1.80 7.45
N ARG A 147 -4.18 -0.89 7.97
CA ARG A 147 -4.03 0.46 7.40
C ARG A 147 -3.50 0.44 5.97
N LEU A 148 -2.50 -0.39 5.69
CA LEU A 148 -1.96 -0.54 4.34
C LEU A 148 -3.00 -1.14 3.38
N ILE A 149 -3.80 -2.12 3.82
CA ILE A 149 -4.92 -2.67 3.03
C ILE A 149 -5.95 -1.58 2.72
N HIS A 150 -6.37 -0.79 3.71
CA HIS A 150 -7.28 0.32 3.48
C HIS A 150 -6.68 1.35 2.51
N ARG A 151 -5.39 1.69 2.67
CA ARG A 151 -4.70 2.58 1.75
C ARG A 151 -4.67 2.03 0.33
N LYS A 152 -4.41 0.74 0.17
CA LYS A 152 -4.45 0.05 -1.12
C LYS A 152 -5.83 0.18 -1.77
N ILE A 153 -6.92 -0.09 -1.04
CA ILE A 153 -8.29 0.03 -1.55
C ILE A 153 -8.56 1.46 -2.06
N LEU A 154 -8.15 2.48 -1.30
CA LEU A 154 -8.31 3.89 -1.71
C LEU A 154 -7.50 4.22 -2.97
N LEU A 155 -6.27 3.73 -3.08
CA LEU A 155 -5.44 3.92 -4.26
C LEU A 155 -5.96 3.15 -5.46
N GLU A 156 -6.45 1.93 -5.28
CA GLU A 156 -7.04 1.12 -6.34
C GLU A 156 -8.27 1.80 -6.96
N ALA A 157 -9.10 2.45 -6.14
CA ALA A 157 -10.23 3.25 -6.61
C ALA A 157 -9.81 4.54 -7.36
N ALA A 158 -8.67 5.14 -7.00
CA ALA A 158 -8.21 6.41 -7.56
C ALA A 158 -7.26 6.25 -8.77
N LEU A 159 -6.62 5.10 -8.94
CA LEU A 159 -5.61 4.85 -9.97
C LEU A 159 -6.23 4.31 -11.27
N PRO A 160 -5.59 4.55 -12.43
CA PRO A 160 -5.99 3.89 -13.66
C PRO A 160 -5.77 2.35 -13.55
N PRO A 161 -6.59 1.51 -14.22
CA PRO A 161 -6.46 0.05 -14.16
C PRO A 161 -5.08 -0.48 -14.57
N SER A 162 -4.36 0.26 -15.41
CA SER A 162 -2.99 -0.07 -15.82
C SER A 162 -1.96 0.00 -14.69
N ALA A 163 -2.24 0.73 -13.60
CA ALA A 163 -1.36 0.89 -12.45
C ALA A 163 -1.60 -0.15 -11.33
N VAL A 164 -2.71 -0.90 -11.37
CA VAL A 164 -3.05 -1.92 -10.36
C VAL A 164 -1.96 -2.98 -10.17
N PRO A 165 -1.30 -3.52 -11.23
CA PRO A 165 -0.20 -4.47 -11.03
C PRO A 165 0.99 -3.87 -10.26
N ALA A 166 1.29 -2.58 -10.48
CA ALA A 166 2.35 -1.89 -9.76
C ALA A 166 1.97 -1.63 -8.29
N LEU A 167 0.69 -1.35 -8.02
CA LEU A 167 0.15 -1.20 -6.66
C LEU A 167 0.31 -2.50 -5.85
N GLU A 168 -0.06 -3.64 -6.45
CA GLU A 168 0.09 -4.96 -5.81
C GLU A 168 1.56 -5.29 -5.52
N ALA A 169 2.45 -5.01 -6.48
CA ALA A 169 3.88 -5.22 -6.31
C ALA A 169 4.48 -4.33 -5.21
N ALA A 170 4.03 -3.07 -5.12
CA ALA A 170 4.47 -2.14 -4.08
C ALA A 170 4.01 -2.59 -2.68
N MET A 171 2.75 -3.01 -2.54
CA MET A 171 2.22 -3.53 -1.28
C MET A 171 2.98 -4.79 -0.83
N THR A 172 3.14 -5.76 -1.74
CA THR A 172 3.88 -7.00 -1.48
C THR A 172 5.31 -6.73 -1.02
N HIS A 173 5.97 -5.72 -1.60
CA HIS A 173 7.31 -5.31 -1.19
C HIS A 173 7.37 -4.82 0.26
N VAL A 174 6.44 -3.94 0.66
CA VAL A 174 6.38 -3.41 2.02
C VAL A 174 6.02 -4.52 3.02
N GLU A 175 5.09 -5.42 2.68
CA GLU A 175 4.78 -6.56 3.53
C GLU A 175 5.98 -7.46 3.80
N ARG A 176 6.77 -7.77 2.76
CA ARG A 176 8.00 -8.57 2.89
C ARG A 176 9.02 -7.86 3.77
N LYS A 177 9.38 -6.63 3.38
CA LYS A 177 10.55 -5.93 3.93
C LYS A 177 10.29 -5.35 5.33
N LYS A 178 9.09 -4.82 5.57
CA LYS A 178 8.77 -4.05 6.77
C LYS A 178 7.94 -4.83 7.77
N LEU A 179 7.00 -5.64 7.29
CA LEU A 179 6.12 -6.45 8.14
C LEU A 179 6.60 -7.89 8.35
N GLN A 180 7.72 -8.28 7.73
CA GLN A 180 8.31 -9.62 7.83
C GLN A 180 7.26 -10.72 7.61
N LYS A 181 6.46 -10.55 6.54
CA LYS A 181 5.43 -11.53 6.18
C LYS A 181 6.04 -12.92 6.11
N ARG A 182 5.45 -13.87 6.83
CA ARG A 182 5.84 -15.28 6.76
C ARG A 182 5.21 -15.91 5.53
N TYR A 183 6.04 -16.54 4.72
CA TYR A 183 5.61 -17.32 3.56
C TYR A 183 5.43 -18.79 3.95
N ALA A 184 4.69 -19.52 3.12
CA ALA A 184 4.48 -20.96 3.33
C ALA A 184 5.79 -21.75 3.22
N ASN A 185 6.69 -21.31 2.34
CA ASN A 185 8.07 -21.78 2.27
C ASN A 185 9.03 -20.87 3.04
N THR A 186 10.20 -21.41 3.38
CA THR A 186 11.34 -20.69 3.96
C THR A 186 12.49 -20.51 2.97
N THR A 187 12.63 -21.44 2.01
CA THR A 187 13.66 -21.43 0.96
C THR A 187 13.06 -21.51 -0.44
N THR A 188 13.82 -21.09 -1.43
CA THR A 188 13.49 -21.21 -2.86
C THR A 188 13.66 -22.66 -3.35
N MET A 189 13.39 -22.89 -4.65
CA MET A 189 13.56 -24.22 -5.24
C MET A 189 15.03 -24.63 -5.32
N CYS A 190 15.94 -23.66 -5.42
CA CYS A 190 17.38 -23.91 -5.48
C CYS A 190 18.05 -23.76 -4.10
N GLY A 191 17.26 -23.67 -3.02
CA GLY A 191 17.73 -23.69 -1.63
C GLY A 191 18.14 -22.34 -1.06
N ASP A 192 18.03 -21.26 -1.84
CA ASP A 192 18.32 -19.90 -1.37
C ASP A 192 17.26 -19.47 -0.34
N ALA A 193 17.63 -18.61 0.62
CA ALA A 193 16.66 -18.07 1.56
C ALA A 193 15.70 -17.10 0.84
N ILE A 194 14.42 -17.12 1.20
CA ILE A 194 13.42 -16.22 0.60
C ILE A 194 13.76 -14.74 0.85
N GLU A 195 14.43 -14.45 1.96
CA GLU A 195 14.88 -13.11 2.31
C GLU A 195 15.92 -12.56 1.33
N ASP A 196 16.69 -13.43 0.66
CA ASP A 196 17.77 -13.07 -0.25
C ASP A 196 17.30 -12.85 -1.70
N ILE A 197 16.07 -13.24 -2.04
CA ILE A 197 15.54 -13.09 -3.41
C ILE A 197 15.51 -11.60 -3.80
N PRO A 198 16.20 -11.17 -4.87
CA PRO A 198 16.16 -9.80 -5.33
C PRO A 198 14.72 -9.32 -5.53
N ARG A 199 14.45 -8.05 -5.19
CA ARG A 199 13.09 -7.50 -5.28
C ARG A 199 12.49 -7.68 -6.65
N GLU A 200 13.30 -7.44 -7.67
CA GLU A 200 12.87 -7.49 -9.07
C GLU A 200 12.40 -8.90 -9.40
N ASN A 201 13.06 -9.92 -8.84
CA ASN A 201 12.79 -11.33 -9.11
C ASN A 201 11.74 -11.93 -8.17
N PHE A 202 11.20 -11.16 -7.23
CA PHE A 202 10.34 -11.70 -6.19
C PHE A 202 8.88 -11.81 -6.64
N TYR A 203 8.32 -13.01 -6.52
CA TYR A 203 6.90 -13.27 -6.78
C TYR A 203 6.27 -14.05 -5.64
N VAL A 204 4.99 -13.78 -5.35
CA VAL A 204 4.21 -14.52 -4.35
C VAL A 204 2.98 -15.08 -5.03
N SER A 205 2.78 -16.39 -4.93
CA SER A 205 1.59 -17.06 -5.45
C SER A 205 0.40 -16.94 -4.50
N GLU A 206 -0.79 -17.29 -4.99
CA GLU A 206 -2.06 -17.19 -4.25
C GLU A 206 -2.07 -18.04 -2.96
N ASP A 207 -1.33 -19.15 -2.95
CA ASP A 207 -1.13 -20.03 -1.81
C ASP A 207 -0.01 -19.57 -0.86
N ASN A 208 0.44 -18.31 -0.98
CA ASN A 208 1.45 -17.67 -0.14
C ASN A 208 2.84 -18.33 -0.21
N HIS A 209 3.19 -18.97 -1.32
CA HIS A 209 4.58 -19.37 -1.60
C HIS A 209 5.33 -18.22 -2.29
N ALA A 210 6.55 -17.98 -1.84
CA ALA A 210 7.47 -17.02 -2.42
C ALA A 210 8.40 -17.71 -3.43
N TRP A 211 8.59 -17.08 -4.57
CA TRP A 211 9.34 -17.61 -5.71
C TRP A 211 10.38 -16.60 -6.19
N ASP A 212 11.54 -17.11 -6.59
CA ASP A 212 12.49 -16.37 -7.44
C ASP A 212 12.13 -16.64 -8.89
N MET A 213 11.76 -15.59 -9.62
CA MET A 213 11.37 -15.66 -11.01
C MET A 213 12.51 -16.09 -11.94
N GLU A 214 13.78 -15.81 -11.63
CA GLU A 214 14.92 -16.29 -12.41
C GLU A 214 15.11 -17.80 -12.24
N GLU A 215 15.00 -18.32 -11.00
CA GLU A 215 15.03 -19.76 -10.74
C GLU A 215 13.88 -20.46 -11.47
N LEU A 216 12.68 -19.90 -11.36
CA LEU A 216 11.46 -20.47 -11.94
C LEU A 216 11.56 -20.57 -13.47
N VAL A 217 12.06 -19.53 -14.12
CA VAL A 217 12.29 -19.51 -15.58
C VAL A 217 13.43 -20.47 -15.96
N GLY A 218 14.52 -20.49 -15.19
CA GLY A 218 15.64 -21.42 -15.40
C GLY A 218 15.19 -22.88 -15.31
N TRP A 219 14.35 -23.20 -14.34
CA TRP A 219 13.78 -24.53 -14.17
C TRP A 219 12.85 -24.89 -15.34
N LEU A 220 11.97 -23.98 -15.76
CA LEU A 220 11.07 -24.20 -16.91
C LEU A 220 11.83 -24.47 -18.20
N THR A 221 12.87 -23.69 -18.49
CA THR A 221 13.68 -23.83 -19.70
C THR A 221 14.51 -25.12 -19.71
N THR A 222 15.01 -25.56 -18.55
CA THR A 222 15.78 -26.80 -18.43
C THR A 222 14.89 -28.06 -18.55
N ARG A 223 13.63 -27.98 -18.10
CA ARG A 223 12.70 -29.13 -18.04
C ARG A 223 11.79 -29.32 -19.26
N GLU A 224 11.93 -28.51 -20.31
CA GLU A 224 11.13 -28.64 -21.55
C GLU A 224 11.27 -30.01 -22.26
N GLY A 225 12.18 -30.89 -21.83
CA GLY A 225 12.31 -32.26 -22.32
C GLY A 225 11.83 -33.40 -21.39
N ALA A 226 11.45 -33.17 -20.13
CA ALA A 226 11.35 -34.27 -19.14
C ALA A 226 10.22 -34.13 -18.09
N MET A 227 9.05 -33.62 -18.44
CA MET A 227 7.90 -33.57 -17.52
C MET A 227 6.86 -34.63 -17.85
N THR A 228 6.84 -35.72 -17.07
CA THR A 228 5.81 -36.78 -17.17
C THR A 228 5.04 -37.00 -15.87
N SER A 229 5.23 -36.18 -14.83
CA SER A 229 4.46 -36.30 -13.59
C SER A 229 3.30 -35.31 -13.51
N ARG A 230 2.07 -35.84 -13.38
CA ARG A 230 0.79 -35.11 -13.35
C ARG A 230 0.73 -33.87 -12.43
N ARG A 231 1.51 -33.85 -11.34
CA ARG A 231 1.51 -32.75 -10.37
C ARG A 231 2.36 -31.57 -10.83
N SER A 232 3.39 -31.83 -11.64
CA SER A 232 4.22 -30.82 -12.29
C SER A 232 3.46 -30.05 -13.36
N ASP A 233 2.51 -30.72 -14.04
CA ASP A 233 1.78 -30.13 -15.16
C ASP A 233 0.86 -28.98 -14.74
N ALA A 234 0.17 -29.13 -13.61
CA ALA A 234 -0.70 -28.07 -13.08
C ALA A 234 0.10 -26.83 -12.66
N LEU A 235 1.21 -27.03 -11.93
CA LEU A 235 2.10 -25.94 -11.54
C LEU A 235 2.72 -25.27 -12.78
N CYS A 236 3.23 -26.05 -13.73
CA CYS A 236 3.79 -25.53 -14.98
C CYS A 236 2.78 -24.75 -15.81
N TRP A 237 1.53 -25.23 -15.88
CA TRP A 237 0.50 -24.51 -16.62
C TRP A 237 0.15 -23.18 -15.96
N THR A 238 0.00 -23.16 -14.63
CA THR A 238 -0.22 -21.94 -13.85
C THR A 238 0.94 -20.96 -14.01
N ILE A 239 2.19 -21.43 -13.91
CA ILE A 239 3.36 -20.58 -14.09
C ILE A 239 3.45 -20.08 -15.54
N ARG A 240 3.22 -20.93 -16.55
CA ARG A 240 3.21 -20.48 -17.95
C ARG A 240 2.10 -19.46 -18.22
N ALA A 241 0.92 -19.64 -17.63
CA ALA A 241 -0.17 -18.68 -17.72
C ALA A 241 0.19 -17.35 -17.04
N LEU A 242 0.84 -17.41 -15.89
CA LEU A 242 1.38 -16.24 -15.19
C LEU A 242 2.44 -15.52 -16.05
N MET A 243 3.42 -16.26 -16.58
CA MET A 243 4.51 -15.75 -17.41
C MET A 243 4.04 -15.12 -18.73
N ARG A 244 2.85 -15.52 -19.23
CA ARG A 244 2.23 -14.93 -20.41
C ARG A 244 1.56 -13.58 -20.13
N ARG A 245 1.39 -13.17 -18.86
CA ARG A 245 0.83 -11.84 -18.57
C ARG A 245 1.85 -10.76 -18.98
N PRO A 246 1.40 -9.62 -19.54
CA PRO A 246 2.30 -8.55 -20.00
C PRO A 246 3.29 -8.06 -18.93
N ALA A 247 2.89 -8.11 -17.66
CA ALA A 247 3.72 -7.75 -16.52
C ALA A 247 5.00 -8.60 -16.38
N TYR A 248 4.99 -9.85 -16.88
CA TYR A 248 6.11 -10.79 -16.76
C TYR A 248 6.79 -11.10 -18.10
N ALA A 249 6.31 -10.52 -19.21
CA ALA A 249 6.94 -10.64 -20.52
C ALA A 249 8.43 -10.24 -20.57
N PRO A 250 8.91 -9.22 -19.82
CA PRO A 250 10.33 -8.85 -19.81
C PRO A 250 11.27 -9.96 -19.31
N TRP A 251 10.77 -10.93 -18.55
CA TRP A 251 11.57 -12.03 -18.00
C TRP A 251 11.91 -13.08 -19.04
N MET A 252 11.03 -13.29 -20.03
CA MET A 252 11.19 -14.30 -21.09
C MET A 252 12.19 -13.88 -22.17
N SER A 253 12.36 -12.58 -22.40
CA SER A 253 13.24 -12.05 -23.46
C SER A 253 14.67 -11.73 -22.99
N SER A 254 14.95 -11.83 -21.69
CA SER A 254 16.22 -11.37 -21.12
C SER A 254 17.26 -12.48 -20.98
N SER A 255 18.53 -12.08 -21.07
CA SER A 255 19.70 -12.92 -20.75
C SER A 255 19.74 -13.44 -19.30
N ARG A 256 18.81 -13.01 -18.43
CA ARG A 256 18.67 -13.45 -17.04
C ARG A 256 18.22 -14.91 -16.93
N ALA A 257 17.35 -15.38 -17.83
CA ALA A 257 16.88 -16.77 -17.85
C ALA A 257 18.03 -17.79 -17.90
N ARG A 258 19.12 -17.46 -18.63
CA ARG A 258 20.31 -18.31 -18.74
C ARG A 258 21.14 -18.36 -17.45
N ARG A 259 21.11 -17.32 -16.62
CA ARG A 259 21.83 -17.29 -15.33
C ARG A 259 21.13 -18.14 -14.27
N GLY A 260 19.80 -18.09 -14.20
CA GLY A 260 19.02 -18.93 -13.29
C GLY A 260 19.26 -20.42 -13.50
N ALA A 261 19.25 -20.89 -14.76
CA ALA A 261 19.50 -22.29 -15.10
C ALA A 261 20.90 -22.78 -14.69
N ALA A 262 21.93 -21.94 -14.87
CA ALA A 262 23.30 -22.28 -14.48
C ALA A 262 23.45 -22.40 -12.95
N ARG A 263 22.72 -21.58 -12.18
CA ARG A 263 22.75 -21.58 -10.71
C ARG A 263 22.23 -22.89 -10.13
N CYS A 264 21.06 -23.33 -10.57
CA CYS A 264 20.45 -24.55 -10.08
C CYS A 264 21.13 -25.84 -10.61
N GLY A 265 21.84 -25.76 -11.74
CA GLY A 265 22.56 -26.90 -12.31
C GLY A 265 23.92 -27.18 -11.68
N ALA A 266 24.61 -26.17 -11.13
CA ALA A 266 25.96 -26.32 -10.59
C ALA A 266 25.98 -27.10 -9.26
N ASP A 267 24.97 -26.92 -8.41
CA ASP A 267 24.94 -27.55 -7.08
C ASP A 267 24.39 -28.99 -7.10
N HIS A 268 23.75 -29.41 -8.20
CA HIS A 268 23.27 -30.79 -8.37
C HIS A 268 24.24 -31.72 -9.10
N ALA A 269 25.37 -31.23 -9.62
CA ALA A 269 26.34 -32.07 -10.33
C ALA A 269 27.19 -32.98 -9.41
N GLY A 270 27.07 -32.86 -8.08
CA GLY A 270 27.81 -33.66 -7.10
C GLY A 270 26.97 -34.44 -6.08
N VAL A 271 25.63 -34.33 -6.14
CA VAL A 271 24.76 -35.04 -5.20
C VAL A 271 24.30 -36.34 -5.85
N VAL A 272 24.87 -37.44 -5.36
CA VAL A 272 24.46 -38.83 -5.58
C VAL A 272 22.93 -38.90 -5.65
N GLU A 273 22.40 -39.64 -6.63
CA GLU A 273 20.97 -40.01 -6.76
C GLU A 273 20.47 -40.68 -5.47
N GLY A 274 20.17 -39.88 -4.45
CA GLY A 274 19.32 -40.26 -3.35
C GLY A 274 17.87 -40.03 -3.79
N PRO A 275 16.94 -40.94 -3.50
CA PRO A 275 15.53 -40.69 -3.78
C PRO A 275 15.12 -39.38 -3.12
N CYS A 276 14.46 -38.50 -3.86
CA CYS A 276 13.72 -37.38 -3.28
C CYS A 276 12.64 -37.97 -2.36
N GLU A 277 13.02 -38.29 -1.12
CA GLU A 277 12.07 -38.66 -0.08
C GLU A 277 11.08 -37.51 0.06
N GLY A 278 9.81 -37.88 -0.07
CA GLY A 278 8.73 -36.94 -0.28
C GLY A 278 8.68 -35.87 0.79
N PHE A 279 8.44 -34.63 0.35
CA PHE A 279 7.72 -33.64 1.14
C PHE A 279 6.36 -34.25 1.52
N ALA A 280 6.33 -34.96 2.64
CA ALA A 280 5.11 -35.46 3.24
C ALA A 280 4.38 -34.27 3.85
N TYR A 281 3.40 -33.72 3.10
CA TYR A 281 2.40 -32.86 3.68
C TYR A 281 1.57 -33.70 4.66
N GLY A 282 1.83 -33.51 5.96
CA GLY A 282 0.96 -34.01 7.01
C GLY A 282 -0.41 -33.35 6.88
N ALA A 283 -1.38 -34.08 6.34
CA ALA A 283 -2.79 -33.76 6.49
C ALA A 283 -3.17 -34.04 7.95
N GLY A 284 -3.01 -33.02 8.81
CA GLY A 284 -3.62 -33.00 10.13
C GLY A 284 -5.10 -32.65 9.99
N VAL A 285 -5.94 -33.58 10.44
CA VAL A 285 -7.40 -33.44 10.62
C VAL A 285 -7.70 -32.45 11.73
#